data_AF-A0A6P1JCE2-F1
#
_entry.id   AF-A0A6P1JCE2-F1
#
_cell.length_a   1.000
_cell.length_b   1.000
_cell.length_c   1.000
_cell.angle_alpha   90.00
_cell.angle_beta   90.00
_cell.angle_gamma   90.00
#
_symmetry.space_group_name_H-M   'P 1'
#
loop_
_entity.id
_entity.type
_entity.pdbx_description
1 polymer ?
#
loop_
_entity_poly.entity_id
_entity_poly.type
_entity_poly.pdbx_seq_one_letter_code
_entity_poly.pdbx_strand_id
1 'polypeptide(L)'
;MLAGLTLEDVAREADTAVAYLSKIETDKLIPSKTYVGTVTAVLSRALSPAPPPPPPAPDPDDGIRLAHLDDPVEIRSLEAV
;
A
#
# COMPACT_ATOMS: atom_id res chain seq x y z
N MET A 1 -15.24 15.05 13.69
CA MET A 1 -14.02 14.42 13.15
C MET A 1 -14.46 13.22 12.32
N LEU A 2 -13.99 13.13 11.08
CA LEU A 2 -14.35 12.07 10.14
C LEU A 2 -13.08 11.32 9.74
N ALA A 3 -12.94 10.04 10.14
CA ALA A 3 -11.74 9.23 9.84
C ALA A 3 -10.41 9.84 10.33
N GLY A 4 -10.41 10.55 11.46
CA GLY A 4 -9.22 11.26 11.96
C GLY A 4 -8.92 12.58 11.23
N LEU A 5 -9.73 12.96 10.24
CA LEU A 5 -9.66 14.25 9.56
C LEU A 5 -10.58 15.29 10.20
N THR A 6 -10.17 16.56 10.09
CA THR A 6 -11.04 17.71 10.38
C THR A 6 -12.07 17.90 9.26
N LEU A 7 -13.12 18.69 9.51
CA LEU A 7 -14.09 19.01 8.45
C LEU A 7 -13.43 19.85 7.35
N GLU A 8 -12.46 20.70 7.70
CA GLU A 8 -11.65 21.48 6.77
C GLU A 8 -10.84 20.59 5.84
N ASP A 9 -10.22 19.53 6.36
CA ASP A 9 -9.45 18.58 5.56
C ASP A 9 -10.33 17.84 4.55
N VAL A 10 -11.47 17.31 5.02
CA VAL A 10 -12.42 16.62 4.14
C VAL A 10 -13.00 17.57 3.10
N ALA A 11 -13.35 18.80 3.49
CA ALA A 11 -13.90 19.80 2.57
C ALA A 11 -12.91 20.13 1.45
N ARG A 12 -11.66 20.39 1.81
CA ARG A 12 -10.57 20.70 0.87
C ARG A 12 -10.31 19.53 -0.08
N GLU A 13 -10.30 18.30 0.42
CA GLU A 13 -9.98 17.12 -0.38
C GLU A 13 -11.14 16.65 -1.27
N ALA A 14 -12.38 16.88 -0.83
CA ALA A 14 -13.60 16.58 -1.59
C ALA A 14 -14.05 17.73 -2.50
N ASP A 15 -13.27 18.81 -2.61
CA ASP A 15 -13.59 20.05 -3.35
C ASP A 15 -15.01 20.58 -3.02
N THR A 16 -15.26 20.77 -1.73
CA THR A 16 -16.56 21.24 -1.24
C THR A 16 -16.41 22.23 -0.08
N ALA A 17 -17.54 22.81 0.37
CA ALA A 17 -17.55 23.76 1.46
C ALA A 17 -17.72 23.06 2.82
N VAL A 18 -16.96 23.49 3.82
CA VAL A 18 -17.10 23.04 5.22
C VAL A 18 -18.54 23.21 5.72
N ALA A 19 -19.19 24.32 5.36
CA ALA A 19 -20.58 24.58 5.72
C ALA A 19 -21.56 23.56 5.12
N TYR A 20 -21.24 22.96 3.97
CA TYR A 20 -22.07 21.92 3.34
C TYR A 20 -21.93 20.60 4.11
N LEU A 21 -20.70 20.19 4.44
CA LEU A 21 -20.44 19.04 5.32
C LEU A 21 -21.13 19.20 6.69
N SER A 22 -21.00 20.36 7.32
CA SER A 22 -21.62 20.65 8.62
C SER A 22 -23.15 20.54 8.57
N LYS A 23 -23.80 20.95 7.48
CA LYS A 23 -25.25 20.77 7.30
C LYS A 23 -25.63 19.30 7.18
N ILE A 24 -24.80 18.47 6.55
CA ILE A 24 -25.02 17.02 6.45
C ILE A 24 -24.85 16.37 7.83
N GLU A 25 -23.78 16.69 8.56
CA GLU A 25 -23.52 16.13 9.90
C GLU A 25 -24.58 16.52 10.94
N THR A 26 -25.31 17.61 10.71
CA THR A 26 -26.38 18.09 11.60
C THR A 26 -27.79 17.81 11.06
N ASP A 27 -27.91 16.90 10.08
CA ASP A 27 -29.18 16.48 9.46
C ASP A 27 -29.99 17.62 8.82
N LYS A 28 -29.36 18.77 8.55
CA LYS A 28 -29.98 19.94 7.90
C LYS A 28 -29.99 19.83 6.37
N LEU A 29 -29.33 18.81 5.82
CA LEU A 29 -29.20 18.60 4.39
C LEU A 29 -29.00 17.12 4.09
N ILE A 30 -29.82 16.57 3.19
CA ILE A 30 -29.60 15.24 2.63
C ILE A 30 -28.70 15.37 1.37
N PRO A 31 -27.52 14.75 1.35
CA PRO A 31 -26.61 14.84 0.22
C PRO A 31 -27.07 13.99 -0.98
N SER A 32 -26.58 14.33 -2.16
CA SER A 32 -26.75 13.49 -3.35
C SER A 32 -25.88 12.23 -3.27
N LYS A 33 -26.22 11.18 -4.03
CA LYS A 33 -25.41 9.95 -4.12
C LYS A 33 -23.99 10.23 -4.61
N THR A 34 -23.83 11.14 -5.58
CA THR A 34 -22.52 11.54 -6.09
C THR A 34 -21.67 12.17 -5.00
N TYR A 35 -22.26 13.06 -4.21
CA TYR A 35 -21.58 13.70 -3.09
C TYR A 35 -21.13 12.68 -2.03
N VAL A 36 -22.02 11.74 -1.69
CA VAL A 36 -21.70 10.63 -0.78
C VAL A 36 -20.52 9.82 -1.32
N GLY A 37 -20.51 9.50 -2.62
CA GLY A 37 -19.40 8.79 -3.25
C GLY A 37 -18.08 9.55 -3.13
N THR A 38 -18.06 10.86 -3.40
CA THR A 38 -16.86 11.70 -3.30
C THR A 38 -16.30 11.72 -1.87
N VAL A 39 -17.14 12.04 -0.88
CA VAL A 39 -16.71 12.09 0.53
C VAL A 39 -16.27 10.71 1.02
N THR A 40 -16.96 9.65 0.63
CA THR A 40 -16.59 8.27 0.99
C THR A 40 -15.22 7.90 0.44
N ALA A 41 -14.89 8.30 -0.78
CA ALA A 41 -13.57 8.04 -1.36
C ALA A 41 -12.44 8.72 -0.58
N VAL A 42 -12.65 9.99 -0.17
CA VAL A 42 -11.70 10.73 0.69
C VAL A 42 -11.49 10.02 2.01
N LEU A 43 -12.57 9.66 2.70
CA LEU A 43 -12.48 8.99 4.00
C LEU A 43 -11.85 7.60 3.89
N SER A 44 -12.18 6.84 2.85
CA SER A 44 -11.60 5.52 2.61
C SER A 44 -10.09 5.59 2.39
N ARG A 45 -9.62 6.62 1.66
CA ARG A 45 -8.18 6.87 1.50
C ARG A 45 -7.50 7.22 2.82
N ALA A 46 -8.12 8.06 3.65
CA ALA A 46 -7.58 8.42 4.97
C ALA A 46 -7.48 7.22 5.92
N LEU A 47 -8.38 6.23 5.78
CA LEU A 47 -8.38 5.00 6.56
C LEU A 47 -7.52 3.87 5.97
N SER A 48 -6.98 4.05 4.75
CA SER A 48 -6.21 3.00 4.10
C SER A 48 -4.88 2.79 4.81
N PRO A 49 -4.49 1.54 5.11
CA PRO A 49 -3.19 1.26 5.72
C PRO A 49 -2.06 1.70 4.79
N ALA A 50 -0.93 2.08 5.37
CA ALA A 50 0.26 2.40 4.60
C ALA A 50 0.64 1.21 3.68
N PRO A 51 1.14 1.48 2.46
CA PRO A 51 1.62 0.41 1.60
C PRO A 51 2.73 -0.37 2.32
N PRO A 52 2.84 -1.69 2.11
CA PRO A 52 3.93 -2.46 2.67
C PRO A 52 5.28 -1.88 2.21
N PRO A 53 6.35 -1.98 3.02
CA PRO A 53 7.67 -1.58 2.58
C PRO A 53 8.03 -2.35 1.29
N PRO A 54 8.84 -1.75 0.40
CA PRO A 54 9.35 -2.47 -0.76
C PRO A 54 10.08 -3.74 -0.28
N PRO A 55 10.03 -4.83 -1.06
CA PRO A 55 10.82 -6.01 -0.72
C PRO A 55 12.29 -5.60 -0.58
N PRO A 56 13.04 -6.21 0.36
CA PRO A 56 14.48 -6.00 0.43
C PRO A 56 15.11 -6.29 -0.93
N ALA A 57 16.13 -5.52 -1.30
CA ALA A 57 16.90 -5.80 -2.50
C ALA A 57 17.47 -7.25 -2.41
N PRO A 58 17.56 -7.98 -3.53
CA PRO A 58 18.21 -9.30 -3.53
C PRO A 58 19.64 -9.15 -2.99
N ASP A 59 20.05 -10.08 -2.13
CA ASP A 59 21.39 -10.06 -1.56
C ASP A 59 22.42 -10.23 -2.69
N PRO A 60 23.46 -9.39 -2.78
CA PRO A 60 24.47 -9.48 -3.83
C PRO A 60 25.24 -10.82 -3.82
N ASP A 61 25.28 -11.50 -2.67
CA ASP A 61 25.94 -12.79 -2.49
C ASP A 61 25.15 -13.99 -3.02
N ASP A 62 23.85 -13.84 -3.34
CA ASP A 62 23.05 -14.90 -3.95
C ASP A 62 23.49 -15.22 -5.39
N GLY A 63 24.18 -14.28 -6.06
CA GLY A 63 24.73 -14.49 -7.40
C GLY A 63 26.02 -15.33 -7.44
N ILE A 64 26.74 -15.47 -6.34
CA ILE A 64 28.05 -16.18 -6.30
C ILE A 64 27.87 -17.69 -6.16
N ARG A 65 26.77 -18.16 -5.54
CA ARG A 65 26.56 -19.59 -5.26
C ARG A 65 26.21 -20.45 -6.48
N LEU A 66 25.81 -19.86 -7.60
CA LEU A 66 25.46 -20.60 -8.81
C LEU A 66 26.70 -20.99 -9.66
N ALA A 67 27.88 -20.43 -9.38
CA ALA A 67 29.09 -20.65 -10.17
C ALA A 67 30.01 -21.78 -9.65
N HIS A 68 29.68 -22.44 -8.53
CA HIS A 68 30.56 -23.43 -7.90
C HIS A 68 30.03 -24.87 -7.94
N LEU A 69 29.07 -25.18 -8.83
CA LEU A 69 28.53 -26.53 -9.02
C LEU A 69 29.16 -27.29 -10.20
N ASP A 70 30.23 -26.76 -10.80
CA ASP A 70 30.92 -27.33 -11.97
C ASP A 70 32.32 -27.90 -11.63
N ASP A 71 32.56 -28.34 -10.39
CA ASP A 71 33.74 -29.17 -10.11
C ASP A 71 33.45 -30.62 -10.59
N PRO A 72 34.13 -31.12 -11.64
CA PRO A 72 33.97 -32.51 -12.04
C PRO A 72 34.50 -33.41 -10.93
N VAL A 73 33.66 -34.32 -10.46
CA VAL A 73 34.06 -35.41 -9.57
C VAL A 73 35.09 -36.27 -10.31
N GLU A 74 36.38 -36.10 -10.00
CA GLU A 74 37.41 -37.07 -10.39
C GLU A 74 37.13 -38.40 -9.68
N ILE A 75 36.45 -39.30 -10.40
CA ILE A 75 36.37 -40.71 -10.03
C ILE A 75 37.77 -41.29 -10.23
N ARG A 76 38.56 -41.39 -9.16
CA ARG A 76 39.81 -42.14 -9.20
C ARG A 76 39.51 -43.61 -9.46
N SER A 77 39.87 -44.07 -10.65
CA SER A 77 39.93 -45.48 -11.03
C SER A 77 40.68 -46.27 -9.98
N LEU A 78 40.01 -47.26 -9.38
CA LEU A 78 40.64 -48.30 -8.58
C LEU A 78 41.16 -49.37 -9.54
N GLU A 79 42.42 -49.28 -9.97
CA GLU A 79 43.10 -50.39 -10.62
C GLU A 79 43.65 -51.38 -9.57
N ALA A 80 43.13 -52.60 -9.69
CA ALA A 80 43.66 -53.94 -9.38
C ALA A 80 44.93 -54.10 -8.51
N VAL A 81 44.83 -55.01 -7.53
CA VAL A 81 45.64 -56.25 -7.41
C VAL A 81 44.77 -57.35 -6.81
#